data_AF-A0A660Z5S9-F1
#
_entry.id   AF-A0A660Z5S9-F1
#
_cell.length_a   1.000
_cell.length_b   1.000
_cell.length_c   1.000
_cell.angle_alpha   90.00
_cell.angle_beta   90.00
_cell.angle_gamma   90.00
#
_symmetry.space_group_name_H-M   'P 1'
#
loop_
_entity.id
_entity.type
_entity.pdbx_description
1 polymer ?
#
loop_
_entity_poly.entity_id
_entity_poly.type
_entity_poly.pdbx_seq_one_letter_code
_entity_poly.pdbx_strand_id
1 'polypeptide(L)'
;MRSSVYLTITILIFATSIPAQELKLPTNPLDGRIVFEEKGCIVCHSLSGYGGTLGPDLTRQKYYGSFLEMASIIWNHVPEMNRKFRELKFERPRFSEKEMLDRIYFIF
;
A
#
# COMPACT_ATOMS: atom_id res chain seq x y z
N MET A 1 -24.37 9.06 -37.32
CA MET A 1 -25.31 8.99 -36.18
C MET A 1 -25.49 7.56 -35.67
N ARG A 2 -25.97 6.60 -36.48
CA ARG A 2 -26.18 5.20 -36.04
C ARG A 2 -24.92 4.48 -35.55
N SER A 3 -23.78 4.64 -36.24
CA SER A 3 -22.50 3.99 -35.84
C SER A 3 -21.98 4.44 -34.47
N SER A 4 -22.11 5.73 -34.13
CA SER A 4 -21.70 6.25 -32.82
C SER A 4 -22.54 5.70 -31.67
N VAL A 5 -23.83 5.41 -31.90
CA VAL A 5 -24.72 4.84 -30.88
C VAL A 5 -24.30 3.42 -30.51
N TYR A 6 -23.96 2.59 -31.52
CA TYR A 6 -23.49 1.22 -31.27
C TYR A 6 -22.16 1.20 -30.51
N LEU A 7 -21.24 2.10 -30.85
CA LEU A 7 -19.94 2.22 -30.18
C LEU A 7 -20.11 2.64 -28.71
N THR A 8 -21.00 3.59 -28.42
CA THR A 8 -21.30 3.98 -27.03
C THR A 8 -21.96 2.86 -26.24
N ILE A 9 -22.85 2.09 -26.85
CA ILE A 9 -23.51 0.94 -26.21
C ILE A 9 -22.50 -0.17 -25.91
N THR A 10 -21.57 -0.46 -26.84
CA THR A 10 -20.53 -1.48 -26.60
C THR A 10 -19.58 -1.06 -25.48
N ILE A 11 -19.17 0.21 -25.43
CA ILE A 11 -18.33 0.74 -24.35
C ILE A 11 -19.05 0.64 -23.00
N LEU A 12 -20.34 0.99 -22.93
CA LEU A 12 -21.13 0.89 -21.70
C LEU A 12 -21.28 -0.57 -21.23
N ILE A 13 -21.57 -1.52 -22.13
CA ILE A 13 -21.69 -2.95 -21.78
C ILE A 13 -20.35 -3.51 -21.28
N PHE A 14 -19.24 -3.14 -21.91
CA PHE A 14 -17.90 -3.56 -21.46
C PHE A 14 -17.54 -2.95 -20.11
N ALA A 15 -17.84 -1.67 -19.89
CA ALA A 15 -17.56 -0.97 -18.63
C ALA A 15 -18.33 -1.57 -17.45
N THR A 16 -19.57 -2.04 -17.66
CA THR A 16 -20.37 -2.70 -16.61
C THR A 16 -19.97 -4.15 -16.35
N SER A 17 -19.15 -4.75 -17.22
CA SER A 17 -18.77 -6.17 -17.13
C SER A 17 -17.42 -6.40 -16.45
N ILE A 18 -16.78 -5.34 -15.94
CA ILE A 18 -15.57 -5.47 -15.11
C ILE A 18 -16.04 -5.74 -13.68
N PRO A 19 -15.94 -6.99 -13.16
CA PRO A 19 -16.20 -7.22 -11.75
C PRO A 19 -15.22 -6.39 -10.92
N ALA A 20 -15.70 -5.83 -9.82
CA ALA A 20 -14.81 -5.23 -8.84
C ALA A 20 -13.79 -6.28 -8.39
N GLN A 21 -12.51 -5.89 -8.30
CA GLN A 21 -11.47 -6.80 -7.83
C GLN A 21 -11.80 -7.23 -6.40
N GLU A 22 -11.99 -8.53 -6.19
CA GLU A 22 -12.23 -9.09 -4.86
C GLU A 22 -10.93 -8.99 -4.06
N LEU A 23 -10.90 -8.07 -3.11
CA LEU A 23 -9.74 -7.88 -2.25
C LEU A 23 -9.70 -8.98 -1.19
N LYS A 24 -8.85 -9.98 -1.38
CA LYS A 24 -8.65 -11.02 -0.36
C LYS A 24 -7.83 -10.45 0.80
N LEU A 25 -8.52 -10.12 1.88
CA LEU A 25 -7.89 -9.61 3.10
C LEU A 25 -7.02 -10.69 3.77
N PRO A 26 -5.92 -10.29 4.43
CA PRO A 26 -5.12 -11.21 5.22
C PRO A 26 -5.98 -11.84 6.33
N THR A 27 -5.89 -13.16 6.49
CA THR A 27 -6.60 -13.88 7.56
C THR A 27 -5.98 -13.63 8.93
N ASN A 28 -4.66 -13.36 8.97
CA ASN A 28 -3.90 -13.07 10.18
C ASN A 28 -3.05 -11.80 9.96
N PRO A 29 -3.36 -10.68 10.63
CA PRO A 29 -2.60 -9.44 10.50
C PRO A 29 -1.12 -9.58 10.87
N LEU A 30 -0.77 -10.56 11.72
CA LEU A 30 0.62 -10.80 12.12
C LEU A 30 1.49 -11.32 10.97
N ASP A 31 0.90 -11.89 9.91
CA ASP A 31 1.67 -12.33 8.74
C ASP A 31 2.35 -11.13 8.05
N GLY A 32 1.76 -9.93 8.16
CA GLY A 32 2.36 -8.71 7.64
C GLY A 32 3.60 -8.25 8.40
N ARG A 33 3.86 -8.77 9.60
CA ARG A 33 5.13 -8.56 10.31
C ARG A 33 6.31 -9.10 9.51
N ILE A 34 6.17 -10.29 8.95
CA ILE A 34 7.22 -10.94 8.15
C ILE A 34 7.54 -10.05 6.94
N VAL A 35 6.50 -9.59 6.24
CA VAL A 35 6.68 -8.67 5.11
C VAL A 35 7.33 -7.35 5.55
N PHE A 36 6.93 -6.79 6.69
CA PHE A 36 7.50 -5.55 7.23
C PHE A 36 9.00 -5.68 7.54
N GLU A 37 9.43 -6.82 8.08
CA GLU A 37 10.82 -7.11 8.40
C GLU A 37 11.63 -7.46 7.13
N GLU A 38 11.16 -8.40 6.31
CA GLU A 38 11.86 -8.88 5.11
C GLU A 38 11.99 -7.83 4.02
N LYS A 39 11.00 -6.93 3.89
CA LYS A 39 11.06 -5.80 2.95
C LYS A 39 11.84 -4.60 3.51
N GLY A 40 12.42 -4.74 4.70
CA GLY A 40 13.32 -3.76 5.31
C GLY A 40 12.63 -2.54 5.91
N CYS A 41 11.31 -2.54 6.07
CA CYS A 41 10.58 -1.39 6.64
C CYS A 41 11.03 -1.10 8.07
N ILE A 42 11.28 -2.15 8.86
CA ILE A 42 11.72 -2.08 10.25
C ILE A 42 13.09 -1.41 10.44
N VAL A 43 13.91 -1.36 9.39
CA VAL A 43 15.24 -0.73 9.45
C VAL A 43 15.14 0.77 9.65
N CYS A 44 14.11 1.39 9.07
CA CYS A 44 13.90 2.84 9.16
C CYS A 44 12.79 3.21 10.13
N HIS A 45 11.70 2.44 10.16
CA HIS A 45 10.52 2.71 10.97
C HIS A 45 10.44 1.81 12.19
N SER A 46 9.96 2.36 13.31
CA SER A 46 9.63 1.58 14.49
C SER A 46 8.14 1.26 14.57
N LEU A 47 7.82 0.25 15.37
CA LEU A 47 6.48 -0.03 15.88
C LEU A 47 6.54 -0.05 17.41
N SER A 48 5.87 0.90 18.06
CA SER A 48 5.87 1.04 19.53
C SER A 48 7.29 1.10 20.10
N GLY A 49 8.16 1.86 19.43
CA GLY A 49 9.57 2.01 19.80
C GLY A 49 10.49 0.86 19.40
N TYR A 50 10.00 -0.23 18.81
CA TYR A 50 10.84 -1.33 18.30
C TYR A 50 11.15 -1.18 16.82
N GLY A 51 12.44 -1.12 16.45
CA GLY A 51 12.90 -0.94 15.07
C GLY A 51 13.78 0.30 14.90
N GLY A 52 13.81 0.82 13.68
CA GLY A 52 14.59 2.01 13.32
C GLY A 52 13.97 3.32 13.81
N THR A 53 14.81 4.35 13.93
CA THR A 53 14.41 5.71 14.36
C THR A 53 14.59 6.77 13.27
N LEU A 54 14.95 6.35 12.05
CA LEU A 54 15.15 7.26 10.92
C LEU A 54 13.81 7.81 10.40
N GLY A 55 12.80 6.95 10.33
CA GLY A 55 11.43 7.28 10.01
C GLY A 55 10.57 7.39 11.27
N PRO A 56 9.33 7.89 11.15
CA PRO A 56 8.40 7.94 12.27
C PRO A 56 8.04 6.54 12.77
N ASP A 57 7.71 6.49 14.06
CA ASP A 57 7.05 5.34 14.68
C ASP A 57 5.63 5.21 14.15
N LEU A 58 5.35 4.11 13.47
CA LEU A 58 4.10 3.94 12.75
C LEU A 58 2.91 3.65 13.68
N THR A 59 3.14 3.26 14.94
CA THR A 59 2.05 3.10 15.93
C THR A 59 1.61 4.43 16.55
N ARG A 60 2.42 5.49 16.41
CA ARG A 60 2.11 6.83 16.94
C ARG A 60 1.38 7.72 15.94
N GLN A 61 1.27 7.29 14.69
CA GLN A 61 0.51 7.99 13.67
C GLN A 61 -0.99 7.76 13.89
N LYS A 62 -1.74 8.86 13.98
CA LYS A 62 -3.21 8.80 14.05
C LYS A 62 -3.75 8.64 12.64
N TYR A 63 -4.09 7.43 12.26
CA TYR A 63 -4.94 7.18 11.10
C TYR A 63 -6.37 7.40 11.57
N TYR A 64 -7.08 8.42 11.06
CA TYR A 64 -8.43 8.76 11.53
C TYR A 64 -9.52 7.81 10.98
N GLY A 65 -9.12 6.62 10.51
CA GLY A 65 -9.97 5.43 10.50
C GLY A 65 -10.20 4.79 9.13
N SER A 66 -9.61 5.29 8.04
CA SER A 66 -9.76 4.66 6.72
C SER A 66 -8.43 4.25 6.08
N PHE A 67 -8.46 3.12 5.36
CA PHE A 67 -7.36 2.68 4.50
C PHE A 67 -6.92 3.75 3.50
N LEU A 68 -7.89 4.50 2.94
CA LEU A 68 -7.61 5.54 1.94
C LEU A 68 -6.81 6.70 2.53
N GLU A 69 -7.08 7.06 3.78
CA GLU A 69 -6.33 8.11 4.47
C GLU A 69 -4.87 7.68 4.69
N MET A 70 -4.66 6.48 5.24
CA MET A 70 -3.32 5.88 5.36
C MET A 70 -2.59 5.87 4.01
N ALA A 71 -3.26 5.40 2.95
CA ALA A 71 -2.70 5.35 1.61
C ALA A 71 -2.30 6.74 1.10
N SER A 72 -3.10 7.78 1.38
CA SER A 72 -2.82 9.16 0.99
C SER A 72 -1.57 9.73 1.70
N ILE A 73 -1.40 9.44 2.99
CA ILE A 73 -0.23 9.86 3.77
C ILE A 73 1.03 9.22 3.18
N ILE A 74 0.98 7.90 2.97
CA ILE A 74 2.11 7.16 2.39
C ILE A 74 2.42 7.69 0.99
N TRP A 75 1.41 7.88 0.13
CA TRP A 75 1.59 8.38 -1.22
C TRP A 75 2.39 9.67 -1.26
N ASN A 76 2.07 10.60 -0.36
CA ASN A 76 2.77 11.87 -0.24
C ASN A 76 4.16 11.75 0.41
N HIS A 77 4.42 10.69 1.17
CA HIS A 77 5.72 10.41 1.81
C HIS A 77 6.68 9.60 0.92
N VAL A 78 6.20 8.86 -0.09
CA VAL A 78 7.03 8.02 -0.99
C VAL A 78 8.24 8.76 -1.59
N PRO A 79 8.16 10.04 -2.04
CA PRO A 79 9.32 10.74 -2.59
C PRO A 79 10.48 10.89 -1.58
N GLU A 80 10.16 11.14 -0.31
CA GLU A 80 11.16 11.26 0.76
C GLU A 80 11.78 9.89 1.07
N MET A 81 10.95 8.85 1.20
CA MET A 81 11.44 7.48 1.37
C MET A 81 12.39 7.08 0.23
N ASN A 82 12.04 7.40 -1.01
CA ASN A 82 12.87 7.14 -2.19
C ASN A 82 14.23 7.83 -2.12
N ARG A 83 14.28 9.07 -1.62
CA ARG A 83 15.54 9.77 -1.39
C ARG A 83 16.38 9.03 -0.34
N LYS A 84 15.77 8.61 0.77
CA LYS A 84 16.46 7.85 1.82
C LYS A 84 16.97 6.49 1.34
N PHE A 85 16.18 5.75 0.54
CA PHE A 85 16.65 4.52 -0.09
C PHE A 85 17.93 4.76 -0.91
N ARG A 86 17.97 5.83 -1.73
CA ARG A 86 19.18 6.18 -2.50
C ARG A 86 20.36 6.56 -1.62
N GLU A 87 20.14 7.41 -0.61
CA GLU A 87 21.18 7.85 0.33
C GLU A 87 21.81 6.68 1.09
N LEU A 88 20.97 5.74 1.54
CA LEU A 88 21.39 4.55 2.26
C LEU A 88 21.86 3.42 1.34
N LYS A 89 21.79 3.61 0.02
CA LYS A 89 22.08 2.59 -1.00
C LYS A 89 21.26 1.31 -0.83
N PHE A 90 20.04 1.44 -0.32
CA PHE A 90 19.07 0.36 -0.26
C PHE A 90 18.28 0.27 -1.56
N GLU A 91 18.07 -0.95 -2.02
CA GLU A 91 17.16 -1.22 -3.11
C GLU A 91 15.72 -0.99 -2.65
N ARG A 92 14.91 -0.39 -3.53
CA ARG A 92 13.49 -0.20 -3.23
C ARG A 92 12.81 -1.58 -3.22
N PRO A 93 12.12 -1.95 -2.12
CA PRO A 93 11.47 -3.25 -2.05
C PRO A 93 10.36 -3.37 -3.11
N ARG A 94 10.29 -4.54 -3.74
CA ARG A 94 9.19 -4.94 -4.61
C ARG A 94 8.18 -5.75 -3.79
N PHE A 95 6.91 -5.56 -4.11
CA PHE A 95 5.80 -6.22 -3.44
C PHE A 95 4.88 -6.85 -4.48
N SER A 96 4.43 -8.06 -4.19
CA SER A 96 3.21 -8.63 -4.73
C SER A 96 1.98 -7.96 -4.10
N GLU A 97 0.82 -8.18 -4.70
CA GLU A 97 -0.46 -7.69 -4.16
C GLU A 97 -0.71 -8.20 -2.74
N LYS A 98 -0.50 -9.51 -2.50
CA LYS A 98 -0.66 -10.10 -1.17
C LYS A 98 0.26 -9.46 -0.14
N GLU A 99 1.55 -9.33 -0.44
CA GLU A 99 2.51 -8.70 0.48
C GLU A 99 2.15 -7.24 0.76
N MET A 100 1.60 -6.53 -0.23
CA MET A 100 1.14 -5.17 -0.02
C MET A 100 0.01 -5.11 1.00
N LEU A 101 -0.96 -6.01 0.88
CA LEU A 101 -2.11 -6.07 1.79
C LEU A 101 -1.71 -6.52 3.17
N ASP A 102 -0.92 -7.59 3.29
CA ASP A 102 -0.40 -8.08 4.56
C ASP A 102 0.32 -6.95 5.31
N ARG A 103 1.22 -6.23 4.63
CA ARG A 103 1.96 -5.12 5.25
C ARG A 103 1.04 -3.98 5.68
N ILE A 104 0.08 -3.56 4.84
CA ILE A 104 -0.81 -2.45 5.20
C ILE A 104 -1.70 -2.83 6.38
N TYR A 105 -2.26 -4.03 6.40
CA TYR A 105 -3.09 -4.52 7.50
C TYR A 105 -2.31 -4.71 8.80
N PHE A 106 -1.01 -4.97 8.73
CA PHE A 106 -0.18 -5.08 9.92
C PHE A 106 0.11 -3.74 10.60
N ILE A 107 0.22 -2.65 9.82
CA ILE A 107 0.52 -1.31 10.35
C ILE A 107 -0.74 -0.46 10.63
N PHE A 108 -1.91 -0.95 10.22
CA PHE A 108 -3.21 -0.30 10.40
C PHE A 108 -3.90 -0.84 11.65
#